data_AF-A0A2R7QN57-F1
#
_entry.id   AF-A0A2R7QN57-F1
#
_cell.length_a   1.000
_cell.length_b   1.000
_cell.length_c   1.000
_cell.angle_alpha   90.00
_cell.angle_beta   90.00
_cell.angle_gamma   90.00
#
_symmetry.space_group_name_H-M   'P 1'
#
loop_
_entity.id
_entity.type
_entity.pdbx_description
1 polymer ?
#
loop_
_entity_poly.entity_id
_entity_poly.type
_entity_poly.pdbx_seq_one_letter_code
_entity_poly.pdbx_strand_id
1 'polypeptide(L)'
;TADGYAPCTAASANDLSSACAPFFGVASATADPGERLQVATRVGHKYDDWLPSLNLAWDLTDTFVLRFGAAKTMARPTLSNLSPSVSGGPTAYFDDDRAYSINLGNPKLDPFRSTNYDLSAEWYFDEGALLSAAVFYKDIDSYVQRTRLMTTWADMGYSLDLLPTGFSADTVFNVQSYFNTPGGPLKGYEVSYQQPFSFLPGFWRNFGVQLNYTHVESKIKYMFSSGTGSTIVTTYTENDLLNLSPNSYNATLYYDDGRFSARVSTSYRDAYISTILSQENVWDLDGNQFVTADVQGKYSVENVDFNMSYKVNKNLSLTFEAINLLDTADERYVDSALSLPDRYTHTGRQYYLGLRYKF
;
A
#
# COMPACT_ATOMS: atom_id res chain seq x y z
N THR A 1 14.57 4.39 18.53
CA THR A 1 13.84 4.43 19.81
C THR A 1 12.43 4.90 19.54
N ALA A 2 11.44 4.24 20.12
CA ALA A 2 10.05 4.67 20.08
C ALA A 2 9.63 5.06 21.49
N ASP A 3 9.10 6.27 21.61
CA ASP A 3 8.54 6.79 22.86
C ASP A 3 7.01 6.75 22.71
N GLY A 4 6.33 6.36 23.79
CA GLY A 4 4.88 6.36 23.84
C GLY A 4 4.39 6.08 25.24
N TYR A 5 3.13 5.68 25.34
CA TYR A 5 2.50 5.46 26.63
C TYR A 5 1.92 4.06 26.70
N ALA A 6 2.24 3.36 27.78
CA ALA A 6 1.61 2.10 28.16
C ALA A 6 0.64 2.33 29.33
N PRO A 7 -0.33 1.43 29.57
CA PRO A 7 -1.14 1.47 30.79
C PRO A 7 -0.25 1.52 32.06
N CYS A 8 -0.72 2.10 33.15
CA CYS A 8 -0.03 2.05 34.44
C CYS A 8 -0.84 1.22 35.44
N THR A 9 -0.14 0.51 36.33
CA THR A 9 -0.72 -0.38 37.36
C THR A 9 -1.11 0.26 38.67
N ALA A 10 -0.97 1.58 38.79
CA ALA A 10 -1.37 2.29 39.99
C ALA A 10 -2.87 2.07 40.26
N ALA A 11 -3.19 1.61 41.48
CA ALA A 11 -4.55 1.24 41.89
C ALA A 11 -5.52 2.44 41.92
N SER A 12 -4.99 3.67 41.98
CA SER A 12 -5.75 4.91 41.86
C SER A 12 -4.84 6.07 41.48
N ALA A 13 -5.42 7.20 41.04
CA ALA A 13 -4.70 8.44 40.77
C ALA A 13 -3.99 9.03 42.00
N ASN A 14 -4.32 8.55 43.21
CA ASN A 14 -3.70 8.94 44.47
C ASN A 14 -2.51 8.03 44.86
N ASP A 15 -2.25 6.96 44.10
CA ASP A 15 -1.20 5.96 44.37
C ASP A 15 -0.27 5.83 43.16
N LEU A 16 0.09 6.97 42.57
CA LEU A 16 0.97 7.03 41.42
C LEU A 16 2.38 6.62 41.85
N SER A 17 2.90 5.52 41.27
CA SER A 17 4.35 5.40 41.17
C SER A 17 4.87 6.65 40.44
N SER A 18 6.09 7.11 40.77
CA SER A 18 6.67 8.35 40.21
C SER A 18 6.76 8.42 38.68
N ALA A 19 6.44 7.32 37.98
CA ALA A 19 6.46 7.19 36.53
C ALA A 19 5.07 7.30 35.85
N CYS A 20 3.97 7.35 36.62
CA CYS A 20 2.62 7.34 36.07
C CYS A 20 1.99 8.74 36.01
N ALA A 21 1.35 9.07 34.89
CA ALA A 21 0.66 10.34 34.66
C ALA A 21 -0.83 10.11 34.37
N PRO A 22 -1.72 10.95 34.91
CA PRO A 22 -3.14 10.91 34.56
C PRO A 22 -3.36 11.41 33.13
N PHE A 23 -4.17 10.67 32.38
CA PHE A 23 -4.62 10.97 31.03
C PHE A 23 -6.12 10.72 30.94
N PHE A 24 -6.86 11.62 30.30
CA PHE A 24 -8.29 11.45 30.11
C PHE A 24 -8.56 10.67 28.83
N GLY A 25 -9.16 9.48 28.92
CA GLY A 25 -9.43 8.64 27.74
C GLY A 25 -10.35 7.46 27.99
N VAL A 26 -10.86 6.88 26.90
CA VAL A 26 -11.69 5.65 26.88
C VAL A 26 -10.81 4.42 26.62
N ALA A 27 -10.96 3.35 27.42
CA ALA A 27 -10.10 2.13 27.30
C ALA A 27 -10.60 1.21 26.20
N SER A 28 -11.88 1.32 25.91
CA SER A 28 -12.70 0.43 25.11
C SER A 28 -13.95 1.23 24.76
N ALA A 29 -14.62 0.85 23.68
CA ALA A 29 -15.94 1.38 23.33
C ALA A 29 -16.98 1.20 24.46
N THR A 30 -16.72 0.33 25.43
CA THR A 30 -17.62 -0.02 26.55
C THR A 30 -17.20 0.56 27.90
N ALA A 31 -16.08 1.27 28.00
CA ALA A 31 -15.60 1.80 29.28
C ALA A 31 -16.07 3.24 29.50
N ASP A 32 -16.54 3.56 30.71
CA ASP A 32 -16.89 4.92 31.10
C ASP A 32 -15.71 5.89 30.89
N PRO A 33 -15.96 7.12 30.41
CA PRO A 33 -14.94 8.17 30.38
C PRO A 33 -14.40 8.44 31.78
N GLY A 34 -13.07 8.49 31.94
CA GLY A 34 -12.45 8.75 33.23
C GLY A 34 -10.95 8.97 33.16
N GLU A 35 -10.38 9.37 34.30
CA GLU A 35 -8.93 9.47 34.47
C GLU A 35 -8.28 8.08 34.40
N ARG A 36 -7.29 7.95 33.54
CA ARG A 36 -6.48 6.74 33.36
C ARG A 36 -5.04 7.06 33.64
N LEU A 37 -4.32 6.08 34.13
CA LEU A 37 -2.90 6.25 34.43
C LEU A 37 -2.11 5.61 33.32
N GLN A 38 -1.17 6.35 32.76
CA GLN A 38 -0.24 5.86 31.76
C GLN A 38 1.19 6.07 32.22
N VAL A 39 2.06 5.14 31.85
CA VAL A 39 3.50 5.25 32.07
C VAL A 39 4.19 5.57 30.75
N ALA A 40 5.02 6.61 30.75
CA ALA A 40 5.87 6.92 29.61
C ALA A 40 6.82 5.75 29.39
N THR A 41 6.69 5.10 28.24
CA THR A 41 7.46 3.91 27.88
C THR A 41 8.35 4.23 26.70
N ARG A 42 9.63 3.90 26.84
CA ARG A 42 10.64 4.02 25.79
C ARG A 42 11.11 2.62 25.40
N VAL A 43 10.86 2.24 24.15
CA VAL A 43 11.37 0.99 23.58
C VAL A 43 12.50 1.29 22.62
N GLY A 44 13.67 0.72 22.90
CA GLY A 44 14.81 0.77 22.00
C GLY A 44 14.70 -0.28 20.90
N HIS A 45 14.90 0.11 19.65
CA HIS A 45 15.18 -0.79 18.53
C HIS A 45 16.37 -0.20 17.78
N LYS A 46 17.41 -1.02 17.57
CA LYS A 46 18.63 -0.65 16.86
C LYS A 46 18.88 -1.69 15.79
N TYR A 47 19.19 -1.21 14.60
CA TYR A 47 19.62 -1.99 13.46
C TYR A 47 20.70 -1.19 12.73
N ASP A 48 21.62 -1.92 12.10
CA ASP A 48 22.66 -1.38 11.24
C ASP A 48 22.45 -2.04 9.87
N ASP A 49 22.45 -1.23 8.81
CA ASP A 49 22.18 -1.69 7.44
C ASP A 49 23.31 -1.26 6.50
N TRP A 50 23.85 -2.22 5.76
CA TRP A 50 24.79 -1.96 4.67
C TRP A 50 24.04 -1.99 3.34
N LEU A 51 23.97 -0.84 2.67
CA LEU A 51 23.22 -0.63 1.43
C LEU A 51 24.14 -0.32 0.24
N PRO A 52 24.83 -1.31 -0.32
CA PRO A 52 25.58 -1.08 -1.55
C PRO A 52 24.62 -0.76 -2.70
N SER A 53 25.04 0.14 -3.57
CA SER A 53 24.34 0.49 -4.80
C SER A 53 25.33 0.70 -5.94
N LEU A 54 24.96 0.27 -7.13
CA LEU A 54 25.67 0.45 -8.38
C LEU A 54 24.68 0.97 -9.43
N ASN A 55 25.04 2.05 -10.10
CA ASN A 55 24.31 2.55 -11.26
C ASN A 55 25.32 2.76 -12.39
N LEU A 56 25.05 2.16 -13.54
CA LEU A 56 25.85 2.26 -14.74
C LEU A 56 24.98 2.78 -15.87
N ALA A 57 25.50 3.75 -16.62
CA ALA A 57 24.93 4.21 -17.87
C ALA A 57 26.01 4.12 -18.94
N TRP A 58 25.68 3.48 -20.06
CA TRP A 58 26.57 3.31 -21.19
C TRP A 58 25.89 3.83 -22.45
N ASP A 59 26.40 4.95 -22.94
CA ASP A 59 26.07 5.50 -24.25
C ASP A 59 26.78 4.63 -25.32
N LEU A 60 26.06 3.67 -25.91
CA LEU A 60 26.61 2.85 -27.01
C LEU A 60 26.81 3.67 -28.28
N THR A 61 25.94 4.67 -28.49
CA THR A 61 26.00 5.68 -29.55
C THR A 61 25.45 7.00 -29.01
N ASP A 62 25.50 8.07 -29.82
CA ASP A 62 24.86 9.35 -29.48
C ASP A 62 23.32 9.27 -29.31
N THR A 63 22.72 8.15 -29.69
CA THR A 63 21.26 7.93 -29.72
C THR A 63 20.81 6.69 -28.95
N PHE A 64 21.73 5.89 -28.41
CA PHE A 64 21.38 4.64 -27.75
C PHE A 64 22.09 4.50 -26.41
N VAL A 65 21.30 4.35 -25.35
CA VAL A 65 21.78 4.30 -23.97
C VAL A 65 21.33 2.98 -23.34
N LEU A 66 22.27 2.26 -22.74
CA LEU A 66 21.99 1.15 -21.83
C LEU A 66 22.16 1.62 -20.39
N ARG A 67 21.25 1.23 -19.49
CA ARG A 67 21.39 1.49 -18.07
C ARG A 67 21.26 0.20 -17.28
N PHE A 68 22.07 0.07 -16.24
CA PHE A 68 22.00 -1.02 -15.28
C PHE A 68 22.02 -0.45 -13.87
N GLY A 69 21.09 -0.91 -13.04
CA GLY A 69 21.00 -0.58 -11.62
C GLY A 69 21.01 -1.85 -10.78
N ALA A 70 21.76 -1.85 -9.69
CA ALA A 70 21.67 -2.86 -8.65
C ALA A 70 21.83 -2.19 -7.29
N ALA A 71 20.85 -2.35 -6.40
CA ALA A 71 20.90 -1.68 -5.09
C ALA A 71 20.17 -2.47 -4.02
N LYS A 72 20.76 -2.47 -2.81
CA LYS A 72 19.99 -2.74 -1.59
C LYS A 72 19.31 -1.47 -1.14
N THR A 73 18.03 -1.57 -0.83
CA THR A 73 17.19 -0.45 -0.41
C THR A 73 16.50 -0.79 0.90
N MET A 74 16.24 0.24 1.70
CA MET A 74 15.36 0.11 2.86
C MET A 74 14.39 1.28 2.98
N ALA A 75 13.22 1.02 3.57
CA ALA A 75 12.28 2.03 3.98
C ALA A 75 11.85 1.80 5.44
N ARG A 76 11.94 2.82 6.27
CA ARG A 76 11.50 2.72 7.67
C ARG A 76 9.98 2.64 7.74
N PRO A 77 9.41 1.87 8.68
CA PRO A 77 7.97 1.88 8.93
C PRO A 77 7.54 3.27 9.39
N THR A 78 6.27 3.60 9.15
CA THR A 78 5.70 4.85 9.65
C THR A 78 5.75 4.89 11.17
N LEU A 79 5.94 6.08 11.75
CA LEU A 79 6.04 6.25 13.20
C LEU A 79 4.79 5.75 13.95
N SER A 80 3.62 5.82 13.32
CA SER A 80 2.37 5.26 13.85
C SER A 80 2.46 3.76 14.13
N ASN A 81 3.16 3.01 13.27
CA ASN A 81 3.31 1.56 13.39
C ASN A 81 4.31 1.20 14.48
N LEU A 82 5.22 2.11 14.82
CA LEU A 82 6.27 1.92 15.82
C LEU A 82 5.84 2.34 17.24
N SER A 83 4.63 2.85 17.42
CA SER A 83 4.16 3.29 18.73
C SER A 83 4.12 2.11 19.71
N PRO A 84 4.68 2.21 20.92
CA PRO A 84 4.53 1.18 21.95
C PRO A 84 3.14 1.22 22.61
N SER A 85 2.24 2.07 22.16
CA SER A 85 0.91 2.23 22.76
C SER A 85 0.00 1.04 22.47
N VAL A 86 -0.66 0.60 23.54
CA VAL A 86 -1.77 -0.35 23.51
C VAL A 86 -3.06 0.45 23.41
N SER A 87 -3.92 0.13 22.44
CA SER A 87 -5.27 0.71 22.34
C SER A 87 -6.32 -0.40 22.40
N GLY A 88 -7.33 -0.20 23.25
CA GLY A 88 -8.26 -1.27 23.63
C GLY A 88 -7.78 -2.05 24.85
N GLY A 89 -8.69 -2.34 25.79
CA GLY A 89 -8.52 -3.43 26.75
C GLY A 89 -8.86 -4.77 26.11
N PRO A 90 -8.56 -5.91 26.75
CA PRO A 90 -8.97 -7.21 26.25
C PRO A 90 -10.49 -7.27 26.14
N THR A 91 -10.99 -7.21 24.91
CA THR A 91 -12.40 -7.47 24.61
C THR A 91 -12.52 -8.93 24.20
N ALA A 92 -13.46 -9.66 24.80
CA ALA A 92 -13.80 -10.99 24.33
C ALA A 92 -14.20 -10.89 22.85
N TYR A 93 -13.48 -11.60 21.99
CA TYR A 93 -13.73 -11.60 20.54
C TYR A 93 -14.95 -12.48 20.20
N PHE A 94 -15.31 -13.41 21.08
CA PHE A 94 -16.48 -14.28 21.00
C PHE A 94 -17.20 -14.33 22.36
N ASP A 95 -18.52 -14.54 22.36
CA ASP A 95 -19.38 -14.67 23.56
C ASP A 95 -19.09 -15.94 24.41
N ASP A 96 -17.99 -16.64 24.13
CA ASP A 96 -17.60 -17.92 24.75
C ASP A 96 -16.21 -17.89 25.42
N ASP A 97 -15.64 -16.69 25.62
CA ASP A 97 -14.34 -16.47 26.26
C ASP A 97 -13.13 -17.14 25.56
N ARG A 98 -13.24 -17.61 24.31
CA ARG A 98 -12.15 -18.37 23.66
C ARG A 98 -10.94 -17.56 23.22
N ALA A 99 -11.04 -16.24 23.03
CA ALA A 99 -9.91 -15.38 22.68
C ALA A 99 -10.17 -13.89 23.00
N TYR A 100 -9.15 -13.20 23.51
CA TYR A 100 -9.18 -11.77 23.78
C TYR A 100 -8.45 -11.00 22.68
N SER A 101 -9.01 -9.88 22.21
CA SER A 101 -8.39 -9.06 21.16
C SER A 101 -7.75 -7.80 21.74
N ILE A 102 -6.54 -7.47 21.28
CA ILE A 102 -5.80 -6.25 21.66
C ILE A 102 -5.16 -5.60 20.43
N ASN A 103 -5.09 -4.26 20.40
CA ASN A 103 -4.40 -3.53 19.34
C ASN A 103 -3.12 -2.91 19.86
N LEU A 104 -2.03 -3.16 19.14
CA LEU A 104 -0.71 -2.68 19.54
C LEU A 104 0.04 -2.17 18.32
N GLY A 105 0.77 -1.06 18.48
CA GLY A 105 1.89 -0.80 17.60
C GLY A 105 3.06 -1.74 17.91
N ASN A 106 4.05 -1.76 17.04
CA ASN A 106 5.22 -2.62 17.15
C ASN A 106 6.50 -1.78 17.03
N PRO A 107 7.07 -1.31 18.15
CA PRO A 107 8.33 -0.55 18.17
C PRO A 107 9.55 -1.38 17.73
N LYS A 108 9.41 -2.69 17.59
CA LYS A 108 10.46 -3.65 17.21
C LYS A 108 10.42 -4.01 15.72
N LEU A 109 9.61 -3.34 14.91
CA LEU A 109 9.61 -3.55 13.48
C LEU A 109 10.96 -3.25 12.87
N ASP A 110 11.39 -4.18 12.03
CA ASP A 110 12.47 -3.94 11.10
C ASP A 110 11.98 -3.10 9.90
N PRO A 111 12.86 -2.30 9.27
CA PRO A 111 12.57 -1.64 8.01
C PRO A 111 12.12 -2.62 6.92
N PHE A 112 11.30 -2.13 6.00
CA PHE A 112 11.14 -2.77 4.70
C PHE A 112 12.51 -2.83 4.03
N ARG A 113 12.86 -3.98 3.46
CA ARG A 113 14.15 -4.19 2.78
C ARG A 113 13.92 -4.87 1.45
N SER A 114 14.70 -4.46 0.45
CA SER A 114 14.68 -5.12 -0.84
C SER A 114 16.00 -4.99 -1.57
N THR A 115 16.37 -6.04 -2.28
CA THR A 115 17.47 -6.07 -3.24
C THR A 115 16.90 -5.95 -4.66
N ASN A 116 17.24 -4.85 -5.35
CA ASN A 116 16.68 -4.49 -6.64
C ASN A 116 17.73 -4.60 -7.74
N TYR A 117 17.30 -5.06 -8.91
CA TYR A 117 18.05 -5.08 -10.15
C TYR A 117 17.18 -4.54 -11.28
N ASP A 118 17.75 -3.64 -12.07
CA ASP A 118 17.07 -2.97 -13.17
C ASP A 118 18.01 -2.94 -14.38
N LEU A 119 17.49 -3.26 -15.56
CA LEU A 119 18.22 -3.16 -16.82
C LEU A 119 17.30 -2.48 -17.83
N SER A 120 17.76 -1.38 -18.43
CA SER A 120 17.01 -0.66 -19.46
C SER A 120 17.85 -0.36 -20.70
N ALA A 121 17.15 -0.25 -21.81
CA ALA A 121 17.65 0.23 -23.08
C ALA A 121 16.77 1.38 -23.56
N GLU A 122 17.39 2.44 -24.04
CA GLU A 122 16.74 3.64 -24.54
C GLU A 122 17.31 3.99 -25.91
N TRP A 123 16.42 4.17 -26.89
CA TRP A 123 16.77 4.54 -28.26
C TRP A 123 16.07 5.84 -28.65
N TYR A 124 16.87 6.88 -28.84
CA TYR A 124 16.50 8.23 -29.26
C TYR A 124 16.67 8.35 -30.78
N PHE A 125 15.72 7.80 -31.53
CA PHE A 125 15.87 7.60 -32.99
C PHE A 125 15.54 8.82 -33.85
N ASP A 126 14.90 9.84 -33.27
CA ASP A 126 14.59 11.11 -33.94
C ASP A 126 14.39 12.22 -32.90
N GLU A 127 14.33 13.48 -33.35
CA GLU A 127 14.11 14.62 -32.47
C GLU A 127 12.77 14.50 -31.74
N GLY A 128 12.83 14.37 -30.42
CA GLY A 128 11.65 14.19 -29.57
C GLY A 128 11.04 12.78 -29.61
N ALA A 129 11.66 11.82 -30.30
CA ALA A 129 11.21 10.43 -30.36
C ALA A 129 12.06 9.51 -29.48
N LEU A 130 11.41 8.53 -28.84
CA LEU A 130 12.01 7.61 -27.89
C LEU A 130 11.33 6.25 -27.95
N LEU A 131 12.12 5.18 -28.01
CA LEU A 131 11.70 3.84 -27.64
C LEU A 131 12.54 3.38 -26.44
N SER A 132 11.89 3.00 -25.35
CA SER A 132 12.55 2.46 -24.18
C SER A 132 11.94 1.13 -23.77
N ALA A 133 12.78 0.20 -23.34
CA ALA A 133 12.37 -1.04 -22.72
C ALA A 133 13.21 -1.27 -21.46
N ALA A 134 12.56 -1.73 -20.40
CA ALA A 134 13.22 -2.05 -19.13
C ALA A 134 12.72 -3.39 -18.61
N VAL A 135 13.59 -4.12 -17.93
CA VAL A 135 13.26 -5.29 -17.13
C VAL A 135 13.75 -5.06 -15.72
N PHE A 136 12.99 -5.52 -14.74
CA PHE A 136 13.32 -5.34 -13.33
C PHE A 136 13.02 -6.60 -12.52
N TYR A 137 13.81 -6.79 -11.47
CA TYR A 137 13.63 -7.83 -10.47
C TYR A 137 13.93 -7.25 -9.09
N LYS A 138 13.00 -7.43 -8.16
CA LYS A 138 13.08 -6.96 -6.79
C LYS A 138 12.82 -8.14 -5.87
N ASP A 139 13.78 -8.44 -5.01
CA ASP A 139 13.61 -9.41 -3.94
C ASP A 139 13.28 -8.66 -2.67
N ILE A 140 12.07 -8.82 -2.13
CA ILE A 140 11.64 -8.14 -0.91
C ILE A 140 11.99 -9.04 0.27
N ASP A 141 13.08 -8.72 0.96
CA ASP A 141 13.63 -9.49 2.09
C ASP A 141 12.83 -9.28 3.39
N SER A 142 12.18 -8.12 3.52
CA SER A 142 11.36 -7.78 4.69
C SER A 142 10.17 -6.93 4.28
N TYR A 143 8.97 -7.40 4.61
CA TYR A 143 7.71 -6.71 4.33
C TYR A 143 6.91 -6.54 5.62
N VAL A 144 6.49 -5.31 5.95
CA VAL A 144 5.66 -5.08 7.12
C VAL A 144 4.19 -5.27 6.76
N GLN A 145 3.58 -6.32 7.31
CA GLN A 145 2.17 -6.62 7.17
C GLN A 145 1.42 -6.17 8.42
N ARG A 146 0.26 -5.51 8.24
CA ARG A 146 -0.72 -5.34 9.31
C ARG A 146 -1.59 -6.59 9.38
N THR A 147 -1.52 -7.34 10.48
CA THR A 147 -2.26 -8.60 10.63
C THR A 147 -2.59 -8.88 12.09
N ARG A 148 -3.35 -9.94 12.30
CA ARG A 148 -3.72 -10.45 13.61
C ARG A 148 -2.96 -11.74 13.87
N LEU A 149 -2.11 -11.74 14.89
CA LEU A 149 -1.41 -12.93 15.33
C LEU A 149 -1.79 -13.29 16.76
N MET A 150 -2.06 -14.57 16.98
CA MET A 150 -2.24 -15.16 18.29
C MET A 150 -0.88 -15.24 18.96
N THR A 151 -0.78 -14.75 20.19
CA THR A 151 0.44 -14.86 21.01
C THR A 151 0.07 -14.79 22.49
N THR A 152 0.97 -15.23 23.36
CA THR A 152 0.76 -15.11 24.81
C THR A 152 1.24 -13.74 25.30
N TRP A 153 0.76 -13.33 26.47
CA TRP A 153 1.29 -12.12 27.10
C TRP A 153 2.79 -12.21 27.37
N ALA A 154 3.27 -13.38 27.81
CA ALA A 154 4.68 -13.62 28.08
C ALA A 154 5.54 -13.42 26.81
N ASP A 155 5.08 -13.94 25.67
CA ASP A 155 5.81 -13.86 24.39
C ASP A 155 5.87 -12.44 23.83
N MET A 156 4.89 -11.58 24.14
CA MET A 156 4.93 -10.17 23.76
C MET A 156 6.00 -9.37 24.52
N GLY A 157 6.48 -9.87 25.66
CA GLY A 157 7.53 -9.23 26.45
C GLY A 157 7.09 -7.95 27.19
N TYR A 158 5.78 -7.72 27.33
CA TYR A 158 5.25 -6.64 28.17
C TYR A 158 5.29 -7.02 29.66
N SER A 159 5.43 -6.03 30.55
CA SER A 159 5.40 -6.31 32.00
C SER A 159 4.08 -6.98 32.38
N LEU A 160 4.14 -8.03 33.21
CA LEU A 160 2.95 -8.68 33.79
C LEU A 160 2.07 -7.70 34.57
N ASP A 161 2.65 -6.59 35.02
CA ASP A 161 1.95 -5.49 35.63
C ASP A 161 0.83 -4.95 34.72
N LEU A 162 1.06 -4.82 33.41
CA LEU A 162 0.05 -4.26 32.49
C LEU A 162 -1.10 -5.22 32.18
N LEU A 163 -1.04 -6.44 32.72
CA LEU A 163 -2.03 -7.47 32.52
C LEU A 163 -3.25 -7.21 33.44
N PRO A 164 -4.48 -7.10 32.92
CA PRO A 164 -5.65 -6.91 33.76
C PRO A 164 -5.88 -8.06 34.73
N THR A 165 -6.53 -7.79 35.87
CA THR A 165 -6.91 -8.81 36.84
C THR A 165 -7.77 -9.89 36.18
N GLY A 166 -7.41 -11.16 36.39
CA GLY A 166 -8.12 -12.32 35.81
C GLY A 166 -7.39 -12.96 34.62
N PHE A 167 -6.30 -12.37 34.15
CA PHE A 167 -5.47 -12.89 33.08
C PHE A 167 -4.13 -13.39 33.64
N SER A 168 -3.46 -14.28 32.90
CA SER A 168 -2.10 -14.77 33.20
C SER A 168 -1.12 -14.52 32.04
N ALA A 169 0.18 -14.70 32.31
CA ALA A 169 1.23 -14.61 31.30
C ALA A 169 0.98 -15.54 30.08
N ASP A 170 0.36 -16.69 30.32
CA ASP A 170 0.08 -17.73 29.31
C ASP A 170 -1.28 -17.53 28.61
N THR A 171 -2.02 -16.47 28.96
CA THR A 171 -3.30 -16.18 28.29
C THR A 171 -3.03 -15.80 26.84
N VAL A 172 -3.76 -16.44 25.92
CA VAL A 172 -3.61 -16.20 24.48
C VAL A 172 -4.46 -15.01 24.06
N PHE A 173 -3.81 -14.08 23.37
CA PHE A 173 -4.42 -12.88 22.80
C PHE A 173 -4.35 -12.92 21.28
N ASN A 174 -5.42 -12.48 20.64
CA ASN A 174 -5.46 -12.12 19.24
C ASN A 174 -4.94 -10.69 19.06
N VAL A 175 -3.68 -10.55 18.67
CA VAL A 175 -2.99 -9.26 18.64
C VAL A 175 -3.04 -8.67 17.24
N GLN A 176 -3.84 -7.61 17.07
CA GLN A 176 -3.78 -6.81 15.85
C GLN A 176 -2.60 -5.85 15.92
N SER A 177 -1.58 -6.10 15.10
CA SER A 177 -0.38 -5.29 15.04
C SER A 177 0.23 -5.31 13.64
N TYR A 178 1.45 -4.77 13.55
CA TYR A 178 2.30 -4.82 12.37
C TYR A 178 3.42 -5.82 12.63
N PHE A 179 3.70 -6.69 11.66
CA PHE A 179 4.72 -7.73 11.76
C PHE A 179 5.57 -7.77 10.49
N ASN A 180 6.87 -8.02 10.63
CA ASN A 180 7.75 -8.28 9.50
C ASN A 180 7.49 -9.70 8.97
N THR A 181 7.23 -9.82 7.68
CA THR A 181 7.14 -11.10 6.96
C THR A 181 8.40 -11.30 6.10
N PRO A 182 8.66 -12.54 5.65
CA PRO A 182 9.74 -12.84 4.71
C PRO A 182 9.61 -12.18 3.33
N GLY A 183 8.51 -11.46 3.05
CA GLY A 183 8.29 -10.81 1.75
C GLY A 183 8.22 -11.80 0.58
N GLY A 184 8.94 -11.50 -0.50
CA GLY A 184 9.00 -12.34 -1.71
C GLY A 184 9.36 -11.58 -2.99
N PRO A 185 9.50 -12.28 -4.12
CA PRO A 185 9.97 -11.69 -5.36
C PRO A 185 8.89 -10.87 -6.08
N LEU A 186 9.33 -9.84 -6.78
CA LEU A 186 8.56 -9.04 -7.73
C LEU A 186 9.40 -8.82 -8.99
N LYS A 187 8.83 -9.03 -10.16
CA LYS A 187 9.55 -8.90 -11.44
C LYS A 187 8.62 -8.39 -12.52
N GLY A 188 9.20 -7.79 -13.55
CA GLY A 188 8.39 -7.28 -14.63
C GLY A 188 9.20 -6.63 -15.73
N TYR A 189 8.48 -6.03 -16.66
CA TYR A 189 9.05 -5.26 -17.74
C TYR A 189 8.16 -4.07 -18.07
N GLU A 190 8.80 -3.03 -18.60
CA GLU A 190 8.14 -1.81 -19.03
C GLU A 190 8.60 -1.45 -20.44
N VAL A 191 7.67 -0.94 -21.24
CA VAL A 191 7.96 -0.43 -22.58
C VAL A 191 7.34 0.95 -22.70
N SER A 192 8.11 1.90 -23.20
CA SER A 192 7.66 3.26 -23.48
C SER A 192 7.99 3.64 -24.92
N TYR A 193 7.04 4.26 -25.61
CA TYR A 193 7.20 4.73 -26.97
C TYR A 193 6.63 6.15 -27.10
N GLN A 194 7.45 7.08 -27.58
CA GLN A 194 7.02 8.43 -27.90
C GLN A 194 7.49 8.78 -29.30
N GLN A 195 6.62 9.37 -30.10
CA GLN A 195 6.98 9.83 -31.43
C GLN A 195 6.13 11.04 -31.85
N PRO A 196 6.73 12.22 -32.02
CA PRO A 196 6.17 13.29 -32.84
C PRO A 196 6.15 12.86 -34.30
N PHE A 197 5.06 13.13 -35.02
CA PHE A 197 4.93 12.78 -36.43
C PHE A 197 5.50 13.87 -37.35
N SER A 198 6.54 14.58 -36.92
CA SER A 198 7.19 15.68 -37.65
C SER A 198 7.66 15.31 -39.06
N PHE A 199 7.89 14.02 -39.31
CA PHE A 199 8.22 13.42 -40.60
C PHE A 199 7.05 13.36 -41.61
N LEU A 200 5.80 13.47 -41.15
CA LEU A 200 4.63 13.51 -42.02
C LEU A 200 4.42 14.91 -42.62
N PRO A 201 3.87 15.04 -43.83
CA PRO A 201 3.63 16.34 -44.46
C PRO A 201 2.36 17.04 -43.95
N GLY A 202 2.35 18.37 -44.08
CA GLY A 202 1.15 19.20 -43.91
C GLY A 202 0.59 19.17 -42.49
N PHE A 203 -0.72 18.96 -42.36
CA PHE A 203 -1.43 18.94 -41.07
C PHE A 203 -0.96 17.81 -40.14
N TRP A 204 -0.56 16.67 -40.71
CA TRP A 204 -0.18 15.47 -39.95
C TRP A 204 1.11 15.63 -39.14
N ARG A 205 1.96 16.59 -39.51
CA ARG A 205 3.26 16.85 -38.86
C ARG A 205 3.17 17.28 -37.39
N ASN A 206 2.01 17.79 -37.00
CA ASN A 206 1.72 18.35 -35.69
C ASN A 206 1.11 17.32 -34.74
N PHE A 207 0.88 16.08 -35.20
CA PHE A 207 0.45 14.99 -34.34
C PHE A 207 1.64 14.33 -33.65
N GLY A 208 1.35 13.61 -32.58
CA GLY A 208 2.26 12.62 -32.04
C GLY A 208 1.58 11.68 -31.08
N VAL A 209 2.31 10.65 -30.69
CA VAL A 209 1.84 9.63 -29.76
C VAL A 209 2.78 9.47 -28.58
N GLN A 210 2.21 9.08 -27.45
CA GLN A 210 2.93 8.64 -26.25
C GLN A 210 2.24 7.39 -25.73
N LEU A 211 3.00 6.31 -25.59
CA LEU A 211 2.54 5.00 -25.14
C LEU A 211 3.46 4.53 -24.02
N ASN A 212 2.88 3.98 -22.96
CA ASN A 212 3.61 3.21 -21.97
C ASN A 212 2.80 1.99 -21.55
N TYR A 213 3.51 0.89 -21.28
CA TYR A 213 2.94 -0.36 -20.82
C TYR A 213 3.88 -0.98 -19.79
N THR A 214 3.30 -1.46 -18.70
CA THR A 214 4.02 -2.16 -17.62
C THR A 214 3.31 -3.48 -17.35
N HIS A 215 4.09 -4.55 -17.30
CA HIS A 215 3.67 -5.85 -16.78
C HIS A 215 4.50 -6.22 -15.55
N VAL A 216 3.83 -6.66 -14.49
CA VAL A 216 4.47 -7.02 -13.23
C VAL A 216 3.81 -8.26 -12.62
N GLU A 217 4.65 -9.15 -12.12
CA GLU A 217 4.27 -10.32 -11.34
C GLU A 217 4.91 -10.21 -9.95
N SER A 218 4.21 -10.67 -8.92
CA SER A 218 4.73 -10.67 -7.56
C SER A 218 4.24 -11.88 -6.78
N LYS A 219 5.01 -12.34 -5.80
CA LYS A 219 4.57 -13.42 -4.92
C LYS A 219 5.05 -13.16 -3.50
N ILE A 220 4.19 -12.57 -2.68
CA ILE A 220 4.48 -12.12 -1.32
C ILE A 220 3.90 -13.09 -0.31
N LYS A 221 4.69 -13.42 0.71
CA LYS A 221 4.27 -14.23 1.86
C LYS A 221 3.59 -13.35 2.90
N TYR A 222 2.32 -13.64 3.14
CA TYR A 222 1.49 -13.04 4.19
C TYR A 222 1.34 -14.01 5.35
N MET A 223 1.59 -13.52 6.56
CA MET A 223 1.57 -14.27 7.80
C MET A 223 0.18 -14.23 8.45
N PHE A 224 -0.26 -15.40 8.89
CA PHE A 224 -1.47 -15.59 9.69
C PHE A 224 -1.19 -16.53 10.84
N SER A 225 -2.06 -16.54 11.84
CA SER A 225 -1.97 -17.52 12.92
C SER A 225 -3.33 -18.09 13.24
N SER A 226 -3.34 -19.35 13.64
CA SER A 226 -4.48 -20.00 14.28
C SER A 226 -4.04 -20.63 15.59
N GLY A 227 -4.99 -20.84 16.50
CA GLY A 227 -4.70 -21.49 17.77
C GLY A 227 -5.85 -22.41 18.18
N THR A 228 -5.49 -23.55 18.79
CA THR A 228 -6.42 -24.47 19.45
C THR A 228 -5.88 -24.77 20.85
N GLY A 229 -6.55 -24.29 21.89
CA GLY A 229 -6.02 -24.33 23.25
C GLY A 229 -4.76 -23.48 23.39
N SER A 230 -3.70 -24.03 23.99
CA SER A 230 -2.40 -23.35 24.17
C SER A 230 -1.46 -23.47 22.95
N THR A 231 -1.85 -24.19 21.90
CA THR A 231 -1.01 -24.39 20.71
C THR A 231 -1.33 -23.31 19.69
N ILE A 232 -0.31 -22.51 19.35
CA ILE A 232 -0.38 -21.47 18.32
C ILE A 232 0.42 -21.92 17.11
N VAL A 233 -0.18 -21.84 15.92
CA VAL A 233 0.47 -22.16 14.65
C VAL A 233 0.48 -20.90 13.79
N THR A 234 1.67 -20.50 13.31
CA THR A 234 1.82 -19.43 12.32
C THR A 234 1.98 -20.04 10.94
N THR A 235 1.13 -19.62 10.00
CA THR A 235 1.13 -20.06 8.60
C THR A 235 1.44 -18.90 7.67
N TYR A 236 1.82 -19.24 6.44
CA TYR A 236 2.05 -18.27 5.37
C TYR A 236 1.18 -18.61 4.17
N THR A 237 0.51 -17.59 3.65
CA THR A 237 -0.20 -17.64 2.37
C THR A 237 0.56 -16.78 1.37
N GLU A 238 0.75 -17.29 0.16
CA GLU A 238 1.37 -16.53 -0.92
C GLU A 238 0.29 -15.86 -1.78
N ASN A 239 0.44 -14.57 -2.05
CA ASN A 239 -0.45 -13.82 -2.95
C ASN A 239 0.33 -12.68 -3.61
N ASP A 240 -0.30 -11.96 -4.54
CA ASP A 240 0.27 -10.76 -5.14
C ASP A 240 0.56 -9.68 -4.08
N LEU A 241 1.49 -8.78 -4.40
CA LEU A 241 1.73 -7.59 -3.62
C LEU A 241 0.47 -6.71 -3.62
N LEU A 242 0.08 -6.23 -2.43
CA LEU A 242 -1.09 -5.38 -2.30
C LEU A 242 -1.01 -4.13 -3.19
N ASN A 243 -2.13 -3.78 -3.81
CA ASN A 243 -2.33 -2.62 -4.68
C ASN A 243 -1.55 -2.65 -6.01
N LEU A 244 -0.98 -3.80 -6.37
CA LEU A 244 -0.24 -3.99 -7.60
C LEU A 244 -1.17 -4.55 -8.69
N SER A 245 -1.39 -3.77 -9.75
CA SER A 245 -2.10 -4.25 -10.94
C SER A 245 -1.10 -4.97 -11.86
N PRO A 246 -1.36 -6.23 -12.28
CA PRO A 246 -0.43 -6.99 -13.11
C PRO A 246 -0.12 -6.33 -14.46
N ASN A 247 -1.13 -5.79 -15.13
CA ASN A 247 -0.94 -5.00 -16.35
C ASN A 247 -1.45 -3.57 -16.15
N SER A 248 -0.72 -2.61 -16.71
CA SER A 248 -1.19 -1.22 -16.84
C SER A 248 -0.64 -0.59 -18.10
N TYR A 249 -1.40 0.32 -18.70
CA TYR A 249 -0.94 1.10 -19.84
C TYR A 249 -1.53 2.50 -19.85
N ASN A 250 -0.82 3.42 -20.49
CA ASN A 250 -1.36 4.70 -20.88
C ASN A 250 -1.06 4.93 -22.37
N ALA A 251 -2.02 5.50 -23.08
CA ALA A 251 -1.85 5.88 -24.47
C ALA A 251 -2.41 7.28 -24.69
N THR A 252 -1.64 8.13 -25.36
CA THR A 252 -2.03 9.50 -25.70
C THR A 252 -1.78 9.73 -27.18
N LEU A 253 -2.81 10.23 -27.86
CA LEU A 253 -2.68 10.85 -29.16
C LEU A 253 -2.87 12.35 -28.97
N TYR A 254 -1.92 13.15 -29.48
CA TYR A 254 -1.98 14.60 -29.38
C TYR A 254 -1.79 15.27 -30.74
N TYR A 255 -2.26 16.51 -30.81
CA TYR A 255 -2.01 17.49 -31.87
C TYR A 255 -1.51 18.78 -31.23
N ASP A 256 -0.48 19.40 -31.79
CA ASP A 256 -0.01 20.72 -31.39
C ASP A 256 0.61 21.49 -32.56
N ASP A 257 0.00 22.61 -32.97
CA ASP A 257 0.54 23.52 -33.98
C ASP A 257 1.12 24.83 -33.38
N GLY A 258 1.20 24.89 -32.05
CA GLY A 258 1.61 26.06 -31.29
C GLY A 258 0.49 27.06 -30.99
N ARG A 259 -0.61 27.10 -31.77
CA ARG A 259 -1.80 27.92 -31.52
C ARG A 259 -2.93 27.10 -30.92
N PHE A 260 -3.15 25.90 -31.45
CA PHE A 260 -4.12 24.92 -31.02
C PHE A 260 -3.38 23.65 -30.58
N SER A 261 -3.74 23.17 -29.39
CA SER A 261 -3.25 21.90 -28.85
C SER A 261 -4.46 21.08 -28.40
N ALA A 262 -4.46 19.79 -28.71
CA ALA A 262 -5.49 18.86 -28.25
C ALA A 262 -4.85 17.51 -27.95
N ARG A 263 -5.39 16.79 -26.98
CA ARG A 263 -4.98 15.44 -26.63
C ARG A 263 -6.17 14.60 -26.20
N VAL A 264 -6.14 13.34 -26.60
CA VAL A 264 -6.97 12.29 -26.03
C VAL A 264 -6.05 11.27 -25.39
N SER A 265 -6.34 10.91 -24.14
CA SER A 265 -5.52 10.03 -23.34
C SER A 265 -6.38 8.93 -22.74
N THR A 266 -5.93 7.68 -22.81
CA THR A 266 -6.50 6.57 -22.05
C THR A 266 -5.50 6.09 -21.01
N SER A 267 -6.02 5.68 -19.86
CA SER A 267 -5.28 4.99 -18.79
C SER A 267 -6.04 3.74 -18.40
N TYR A 268 -5.34 2.62 -18.32
CA TYR A 268 -5.88 1.33 -17.94
C TYR A 268 -5.01 0.67 -16.89
N ARG A 269 -5.65 -0.03 -15.96
CA ARG A 269 -4.99 -0.95 -15.03
C ARG A 269 -5.88 -2.15 -14.76
N ASP A 270 -5.25 -3.32 -14.64
CA ASP A 270 -5.91 -4.54 -14.20
C ASP A 270 -6.47 -4.43 -12.78
N ALA A 271 -7.40 -5.34 -12.49
CA ALA A 271 -7.84 -5.60 -11.12
C ALA A 271 -6.65 -5.92 -10.21
N TYR A 272 -6.80 -5.63 -8.92
CA TYR A 272 -5.76 -5.88 -7.94
C TYR A 272 -6.36 -6.16 -6.57
N ILE A 273 -5.61 -6.86 -5.74
CA ILE A 273 -5.95 -7.08 -4.33
C ILE A 273 -5.45 -5.93 -3.45
N SER A 274 -6.30 -5.44 -2.57
CA SER A 274 -6.01 -4.33 -1.65
C SER A 274 -5.72 -4.80 -0.23
N THR A 275 -6.26 -5.95 0.15
CA THR A 275 -6.11 -6.56 1.48
C THR A 275 -6.12 -8.08 1.35
N ILE A 276 -5.27 -8.77 2.12
CA ILE A 276 -5.46 -10.20 2.41
C ILE A 276 -6.18 -10.33 3.76
N LEU A 277 -7.26 -11.09 3.77
CA LEU A 277 -8.06 -11.35 4.97
C LEU A 277 -7.61 -12.66 5.62
N SER A 278 -7.59 -12.67 6.95
CA SER A 278 -7.41 -13.92 7.69
C SER A 278 -8.68 -14.75 7.53
N GLN A 279 -8.52 -16.02 7.16
CA GLN A 279 -9.64 -16.95 7.10
C GLN A 279 -10.02 -17.38 8.52
N GLU A 280 -11.31 -17.36 8.82
CA GLU A 280 -11.86 -17.81 10.10
C GLU A 280 -12.34 -19.27 9.99
N ASN A 281 -12.15 -20.05 11.06
CA ASN A 281 -12.66 -21.42 11.15
C ASN A 281 -14.12 -21.40 11.62
N VAL A 282 -15.02 -21.01 10.71
CA VAL A 282 -16.47 -21.00 10.98
C VAL A 282 -17.09 -22.30 10.47
N TRP A 283 -17.97 -22.88 11.27
CA TRP A 283 -18.65 -24.16 10.97
C TRP A 283 -20.17 -23.97 11.02
N ASP A 284 -20.91 -24.64 10.14
CA ASP A 284 -22.37 -24.71 10.20
C ASP A 284 -22.85 -25.64 11.33
N LEU A 285 -24.17 -25.69 11.54
CA LEU A 285 -24.78 -26.56 12.55
C LEU A 285 -24.64 -28.06 12.23
N ASP A 286 -24.31 -28.40 10.98
CA ASP A 286 -24.11 -29.76 10.48
C ASP A 286 -22.63 -30.19 10.51
N GLY A 287 -21.73 -29.29 10.95
CA GLY A 287 -20.29 -29.53 11.05
C GLY A 287 -19.51 -29.35 9.75
N ASN A 288 -20.06 -28.66 8.75
CA ASN A 288 -19.31 -28.28 7.53
C ASN A 288 -18.63 -26.92 7.73
N GLN A 289 -17.38 -26.81 7.28
CA GLN A 289 -16.63 -25.55 7.36
C GLN A 289 -17.12 -24.57 6.29
N PHE A 290 -17.42 -23.34 6.69
CA PHE A 290 -17.68 -22.25 5.75
C PHE A 290 -16.37 -21.75 5.13
N VAL A 291 -16.42 -21.49 3.82
CA VAL A 291 -15.39 -20.67 3.17
C VAL A 291 -15.63 -19.22 3.59
N THR A 292 -14.61 -18.60 4.17
CA THR A 292 -14.63 -17.18 4.54
C THR A 292 -13.82 -16.38 3.55
N ALA A 293 -14.17 -15.09 3.41
CA ALA A 293 -13.51 -14.20 2.48
C ALA A 293 -12.00 -14.14 2.74
N ASP A 294 -11.23 -14.25 1.67
CA ASP A 294 -9.78 -14.36 1.67
C ASP A 294 -9.08 -13.05 1.25
N VAL A 295 -9.76 -12.21 0.47
CA VAL A 295 -9.21 -10.93 -0.01
C VAL A 295 -10.27 -9.83 -0.09
N GLN A 296 -9.81 -8.58 -0.15
CA GLN A 296 -10.55 -7.46 -0.72
C GLN A 296 -9.79 -6.96 -1.94
N GLY A 297 -10.48 -6.66 -3.03
CA GLY A 297 -9.87 -6.18 -4.26
C GLY A 297 -10.65 -5.06 -4.93
N LYS A 298 -10.05 -4.53 -5.99
CA LYS A 298 -10.67 -3.56 -6.90
C LYS A 298 -10.62 -4.14 -8.31
N TYR A 299 -11.70 -3.97 -9.07
CA TYR A 299 -11.76 -4.39 -10.46
C TYR A 299 -10.85 -3.53 -11.37
N SER A 300 -10.65 -4.00 -12.60
CA SER A 300 -9.93 -3.21 -13.61
C SER A 300 -10.67 -1.90 -13.90
N VAL A 301 -9.92 -0.88 -14.25
CA VAL A 301 -10.48 0.45 -14.55
C VAL A 301 -9.79 0.99 -15.79
N GLU A 302 -10.60 1.46 -16.74
CA GLU A 302 -10.16 2.23 -17.90
C GLU A 302 -10.81 3.61 -17.87
N ASN A 303 -10.01 4.66 -18.08
CA ASN A 303 -10.51 6.02 -18.20
C ASN A 303 -10.00 6.65 -19.49
N VAL A 304 -10.87 7.37 -20.19
CA VAL A 304 -10.51 8.20 -21.35
C VAL A 304 -10.78 9.66 -21.04
N ASP A 305 -9.77 10.50 -21.21
CA ASP A 305 -9.82 11.93 -20.98
C ASP A 305 -9.47 12.69 -22.25
N PHE A 306 -10.05 13.88 -22.40
CA PHE A 306 -9.78 14.81 -23.49
C PHE A 306 -9.43 16.19 -22.94
N ASN A 307 -8.40 16.81 -23.52
CA ASN A 307 -8.03 18.19 -23.22
C ASN A 307 -7.73 18.93 -24.52
N MET A 308 -8.21 20.17 -24.63
CA MET A 308 -7.80 21.09 -25.68
C MET A 308 -7.49 22.48 -25.14
N SER A 309 -6.59 23.18 -25.82
CA SER A 309 -6.27 24.57 -25.60
C SER A 309 -6.15 25.33 -26.92
N TYR A 310 -6.68 26.55 -26.93
CA TYR A 310 -6.61 27.46 -28.09
C TYR A 310 -6.12 28.84 -27.67
N LYS A 311 -5.00 29.28 -28.25
CA LYS A 311 -4.46 30.63 -28.09
C LYS A 311 -5.22 31.58 -29.01
N VAL A 312 -6.12 32.36 -28.42
CA VAL A 312 -6.88 33.39 -29.14
C VAL A 312 -5.93 34.51 -29.59
N ASN A 313 -5.04 34.94 -28.68
CA ASN A 313 -3.95 35.88 -28.95
C ASN A 313 -2.78 35.65 -27.97
N LYS A 314 -1.79 36.56 -27.94
CA LYS A 314 -0.59 36.45 -27.07
C LYS A 314 -0.91 36.50 -25.57
N ASN A 315 -2.05 37.07 -25.22
CA ASN A 315 -2.47 37.33 -23.85
C ASN A 315 -3.60 36.39 -23.44
N LEU A 316 -4.45 35.92 -24.36
CA LEU A 316 -5.66 35.16 -24.08
C LEU A 316 -5.60 33.73 -24.64
N SER A 317 -5.83 32.75 -23.76
CA SER A 317 -6.00 31.34 -24.11
C SER A 317 -7.30 30.78 -23.52
N LEU A 318 -7.96 29.92 -24.29
CA LEU A 318 -9.12 29.14 -23.84
C LEU A 318 -8.71 27.68 -23.65
N THR A 319 -9.33 27.00 -22.69
CA THR A 319 -9.15 25.56 -22.47
C THR A 319 -10.50 24.86 -22.32
N PHE A 320 -10.56 23.61 -22.75
CA PHE A 320 -11.68 22.72 -22.49
C PHE A 320 -11.12 21.36 -22.08
N GLU A 321 -11.69 20.80 -21.03
CA GLU A 321 -11.31 19.49 -20.48
C GLU A 321 -12.56 18.64 -20.32
N ALA A 322 -12.47 17.38 -20.71
CA ALA A 322 -13.50 16.37 -20.50
C ALA A 322 -12.84 15.16 -19.84
N ILE A 323 -13.25 14.86 -18.62
CA ILE A 323 -12.67 13.81 -17.77
C ILE A 323 -13.66 12.64 -17.69
N ASN A 324 -13.14 11.42 -17.70
CA ASN A 324 -13.87 10.16 -17.62
C ASN A 324 -14.95 10.02 -18.73
N LEU A 325 -14.58 10.23 -19.98
CA LEU A 325 -15.48 10.11 -21.15
C LEU A 325 -16.16 8.74 -21.26
N LEU A 326 -15.56 7.69 -20.71
CA LEU A 326 -16.16 6.35 -20.67
C LEU A 326 -17.27 6.22 -19.61
N ASP A 327 -17.36 7.16 -18.66
CA ASP A 327 -18.28 7.08 -17.51
C ASP A 327 -18.00 5.88 -16.59
N THR A 328 -16.73 5.49 -16.48
CA THR A 328 -16.29 4.31 -15.73
C THR A 328 -16.44 4.53 -14.22
N ALA A 329 -16.91 3.50 -13.51
CA ALA A 329 -17.02 3.48 -12.05
C ALA A 329 -15.80 2.83 -11.37
N ASP A 330 -15.56 3.18 -10.10
CA ASP A 330 -14.65 2.48 -9.20
C ASP A 330 -15.43 1.39 -8.45
N GLU A 331 -15.10 0.14 -8.72
CA GLU A 331 -15.80 -1.03 -8.16
C GLU A 331 -14.85 -1.89 -7.33
N ARG A 332 -15.28 -2.26 -6.13
CA ARG A 332 -14.52 -3.06 -5.17
C ARG A 332 -15.30 -4.29 -4.74
N TYR A 333 -14.56 -5.34 -4.44
CA TYR A 333 -15.11 -6.63 -4.03
C TYR A 333 -14.42 -7.19 -2.80
N VAL A 334 -15.12 -8.10 -2.14
CA VAL A 334 -14.65 -8.99 -1.08
C VAL A 334 -14.79 -10.42 -1.58
N ASP A 335 -13.86 -11.30 -1.20
CA ASP A 335 -13.80 -12.72 -1.58
C ASP A 335 -13.39 -12.93 -3.04
N SER A 336 -12.30 -13.69 -3.25
CA SER A 336 -11.73 -13.95 -4.57
C SER A 336 -12.61 -14.85 -5.44
N ALA A 337 -13.44 -15.69 -4.84
CA ALA A 337 -14.29 -16.65 -5.56
C ALA A 337 -15.71 -16.11 -5.79
N LEU A 338 -16.30 -15.49 -4.76
CA LEU A 338 -17.67 -14.99 -4.80
C LEU A 338 -17.78 -13.56 -5.33
N SER A 339 -16.71 -12.76 -5.27
CA SER A 339 -16.71 -11.39 -5.78
C SER A 339 -17.85 -10.54 -5.20
N LEU A 340 -18.05 -10.62 -3.88
CA LEU A 340 -19.12 -9.90 -3.19
C LEU A 340 -18.88 -8.38 -3.28
N PRO A 341 -19.89 -7.56 -3.63
CA PRO A 341 -19.68 -6.12 -3.77
C PRO A 341 -19.35 -5.45 -2.42
N ASP A 342 -18.21 -4.76 -2.36
CA ASP A 342 -17.77 -3.95 -1.20
C ASP A 342 -18.20 -2.49 -1.37
N ARG A 343 -17.86 -1.91 -2.52
CA ARG A 343 -18.05 -0.48 -2.78
C ARG A 343 -18.19 -0.20 -4.26
N TYR A 344 -19.10 0.72 -4.57
CA TYR A 344 -19.30 1.27 -5.89
C TYR A 344 -19.22 2.80 -5.80
N THR A 345 -18.29 3.42 -6.52
CA THR A 345 -18.15 4.88 -6.59
C THR A 345 -18.21 5.33 -8.04
N HIS A 346 -19.13 6.25 -8.34
CA HIS A 346 -19.31 6.78 -9.69
C HIS A 346 -19.29 8.30 -9.64
N THR A 347 -18.29 8.91 -10.29
CA THR A 347 -18.10 10.37 -10.32
C THR A 347 -18.65 11.02 -11.58
N GLY A 348 -19.14 10.21 -12.52
CA GLY A 348 -19.64 10.67 -13.81
C GLY A 348 -18.58 11.23 -14.75
N ARG A 349 -19.03 11.58 -15.96
CA ARG A 349 -18.34 12.47 -16.91
C ARG A 349 -18.31 13.91 -16.40
N GLN A 350 -17.16 14.57 -16.49
CA GLN A 350 -17.00 15.95 -16.03
C GLN A 350 -16.44 16.83 -17.16
N TYR A 351 -16.97 18.05 -17.29
CA TYR A 351 -16.57 19.00 -18.33
C TYR A 351 -16.16 20.33 -17.69
N TYR A 352 -15.01 20.85 -18.10
CA TYR A 352 -14.46 22.11 -17.62
C TYR A 352 -14.16 23.05 -18.78
N LEU A 353 -14.47 24.34 -18.58
CA LEU A 353 -14.10 25.42 -19.47
C LEU A 353 -13.21 26.39 -18.71
N GLY A 354 -12.04 26.71 -19.27
CA GLY A 354 -11.08 27.60 -18.67
C GLY A 354 -10.72 28.77 -19.59
N LEU A 355 -10.41 29.91 -18.96
CA LEU A 355 -9.89 31.09 -19.61
C LEU A 355 -8.64 31.53 -18.87
N ARG A 356 -7.55 31.76 -19.60
CA ARG A 356 -6.29 32.27 -19.06
C ARG A 356 -5.92 33.57 -19.77
N TYR A 357 -5.70 34.63 -18.99
CA TYR A 357 -5.18 35.90 -19.49
C TYR A 357 -3.79 36.19 -18.87
N LYS A 358 -2.79 36.53 -19.70
CA LYS A 358 -1.44 36.92 -19.29
C LYS A 358 -1.25 38.41 -19.60
N PHE A 359 -0.84 39.20 -18.61
CA PHE A 359 -0.53 40.63 -18.74
C PHE A 359 0.99 40.87 -18.76
#